data_AF-A0AAF3J4B5-F1
#
_entry.id   AF-A0AAF3J4B5-F1
#
_cell.length_a   1.000
_cell.length_b   1.000
_cell.length_c   1.000
_cell.angle_alpha   90.00
_cell.angle_beta   90.00
_cell.angle_gamma   90.00
#
_symmetry.space_group_name_H-M   'P 1'
#
loop_
_entity.id
_entity.type
_entity.pdbx_description
1 polymer ?
#
loop_
_entity_poly.entity_id
_entity_poly.type
_entity_poly.pdbx_seq_one_letter_code
_entity_poly.pdbx_strand_id
1 'polypeptide(L)'
;MTTKNWIVALLWVQVASQQLNPQCADILKLAGASEKFGNSVGHAIHSINVRALRRFDPLVTEKNRVPTMNMDLSSEQVLLSYAPDTRGFDKGAFHSTGMKVLDEVLSQMDNQMYGMKYFTPLEKIVHAFHMEEMWTMIHHEYMRLQSNPPSKEVCECAMDVEGNGVLSMLRFVAFTFREPEAVLRLDKKRNRVKRGAHHENMEENALAQKSPKSSGTMPPLMNSKAWAEWVTLLSPMEMSEHFDTAIFLFCALN
;
A
#
# COMPACT_ATOMS: atom_id res chain seq x y z
N MET A 1 -0.99 51.33 25.60
CA MET A 1 -1.06 51.24 24.13
C MET A 1 -0.83 49.80 23.74
N THR A 2 -1.86 49.18 23.20
CA THR A 2 -2.00 47.75 22.89
C THR A 2 -1.74 47.52 21.41
N THR A 3 -0.87 46.57 21.07
CA THR A 3 -0.66 46.13 19.68
C THR A 3 -0.67 44.61 19.56
N LYS A 4 -1.80 44.12 19.05
CA LYS A 4 -1.95 43.22 17.87
C LYS A 4 -1.22 41.87 17.92
N ASN A 5 -1.97 40.78 18.11
CA ASN A 5 -2.56 39.94 17.06
C ASN A 5 -1.53 39.34 16.10
N TRP A 6 -1.18 38.05 16.29
CA TRP A 6 -1.19 37.07 15.22
C TRP A 6 -1.78 35.76 15.73
N ILE A 7 -2.76 35.31 14.97
CA ILE A 7 -3.68 34.21 15.19
C ILE A 7 -2.90 32.89 15.08
N VAL A 8 -3.11 32.01 16.06
CA VAL A 8 -2.80 30.59 15.96
C VAL A 8 -3.68 30.02 14.86
N ALA A 9 -3.14 29.95 13.64
CA ALA A 9 -3.76 29.20 12.56
C ALA A 9 -3.59 27.71 12.88
N LEU A 10 -4.57 27.19 13.62
CA LEU A 10 -4.92 25.78 13.64
C LEU A 10 -5.23 25.37 12.20
N LEU A 11 -4.19 24.95 11.47
CA LEU A 11 -4.35 24.10 10.29
C LEU A 11 -4.86 22.75 10.79
N TRP A 12 -6.18 22.70 11.01
CA TRP A 12 -6.92 21.46 10.86
C TRP A 12 -6.66 21.01 9.43
N VAL A 13 -5.72 20.07 9.27
CA VAL A 13 -5.79 19.16 8.13
C VAL A 13 -7.10 18.42 8.35
N GLN A 14 -8.18 18.94 7.79
CA GLN A 14 -9.33 18.13 7.42
C GLN A 14 -8.76 17.09 6.46
N VAL A 15 -8.32 15.97 7.01
CA VAL A 15 -8.45 14.71 6.31
C VAL A 15 -9.95 14.61 6.10
N ALA A 16 -10.41 15.09 4.95
CA ALA A 16 -11.72 14.74 4.48
C ALA A 16 -11.74 13.22 4.59
N SER A 17 -12.58 12.69 5.48
CA SER A 17 -12.98 11.31 5.43
C SER A 17 -13.54 11.15 4.02
N GLN A 18 -12.73 10.65 3.09
CA GLN A 18 -13.19 10.28 1.76
C GLN A 18 -14.26 9.24 2.03
N GLN A 19 -15.50 9.69 1.96
CA GLN A 19 -16.64 8.86 2.29
C GLN A 19 -16.73 7.86 1.16
N LEU A 20 -16.51 6.59 1.49
CA LEU A 20 -16.65 5.50 0.53
C LEU A 20 -17.96 5.69 -0.20
N ASN A 21 -17.95 5.60 -1.53
CA ASN A 21 -19.20 5.64 -2.30
C ASN A 21 -20.02 4.41 -1.89
N PRO A 22 -21.11 4.57 -1.11
CA PRO A 22 -21.78 3.45 -0.47
C PRO A 22 -22.35 2.48 -1.52
N GLN A 23 -22.71 2.98 -2.70
CA GLN A 23 -23.17 2.15 -3.82
C GLN A 23 -22.04 1.26 -4.36
N CYS A 24 -20.81 1.77 -4.46
CA CYS A 24 -19.69 0.98 -4.95
C CYS A 24 -19.19 -0.05 -3.93
N ALA A 25 -19.27 0.25 -2.64
CA ALA A 25 -18.98 -0.72 -1.60
C ALA A 25 -19.91 -1.94 -1.71
N ASP A 26 -21.20 -1.72 -1.93
CA ASP A 26 -22.19 -2.78 -2.09
C ASP A 26 -21.98 -3.57 -3.40
N ILE A 27 -21.71 -2.89 -4.52
CA ILE A 27 -21.43 -3.53 -5.82
C ILE A 27 -20.20 -4.44 -5.73
N LEU A 28 -19.11 -3.95 -5.15
CA LEU A 28 -17.87 -4.72 -4.98
C LEU A 28 -18.11 -5.93 -4.05
N LYS A 29 -18.85 -5.73 -2.95
CA LYS A 29 -19.19 -6.81 -2.02
C LYS A 29 -20.04 -7.90 -2.67
N LEU A 30 -21.01 -7.53 -3.52
CA LEU A 30 -21.82 -8.48 -4.29
C LEU A 30 -20.98 -9.26 -5.32
N ALA A 31 -19.91 -8.65 -5.84
CA ALA A 31 -18.92 -9.31 -6.69
C ALA A 31 -17.93 -10.21 -5.92
N GLY A 32 -18.06 -10.31 -4.60
CA GLY A 32 -17.21 -11.13 -3.74
C GLY A 32 -15.96 -10.42 -3.21
N ALA A 33 -15.82 -9.11 -3.44
CA ALA A 33 -14.75 -8.33 -2.84
C ALA A 33 -14.94 -8.19 -1.32
N SER A 34 -13.84 -8.03 -0.61
CA SER A 34 -13.82 -7.86 0.84
C SER A 34 -14.13 -6.43 1.26
N GLU A 35 -14.50 -6.26 2.53
CA GLU A 35 -14.67 -4.91 3.14
C GLU A 35 -13.33 -4.15 3.25
N LYS A 36 -12.20 -4.82 3.01
CA LYS A 36 -10.86 -4.24 3.01
C LYS A 36 -10.36 -3.89 1.61
N PHE A 37 -11.19 -3.93 0.57
CA PHE A 37 -10.79 -3.75 -0.84
C PHE A 37 -9.71 -2.67 -1.06
N GLY A 38 -9.94 -1.44 -0.61
CA GLY A 38 -8.98 -0.34 -0.77
C GLY A 38 -7.64 -0.57 -0.07
N ASN A 39 -7.64 -1.24 1.09
CA ASN A 39 -6.41 -1.61 1.81
C ASN A 39 -5.65 -2.72 1.07
N SER A 40 -6.36 -3.78 0.66
CA SER A 40 -5.81 -4.92 -0.08
C SER A 40 -5.12 -4.45 -1.37
N VAL A 41 -5.86 -3.70 -2.18
CA VAL A 41 -5.41 -3.18 -3.47
C VAL A 41 -4.27 -2.18 -3.27
N GLY A 42 -4.43 -1.21 -2.37
CA GLY A 42 -3.40 -0.21 -2.10
C GLY A 42 -2.08 -0.82 -1.63
N HIS A 43 -2.13 -1.86 -0.78
CA HIS A 43 -0.95 -2.61 -0.37
C HIS A 43 -0.33 -3.39 -1.54
N ALA A 44 -1.13 -4.02 -2.40
CA ALA A 44 -0.58 -4.77 -3.51
C ALA A 44 0.05 -3.87 -4.59
N ILE A 45 -0.45 -2.65 -4.77
CA ILE A 45 -0.01 -1.76 -5.86
C ILE A 45 0.95 -0.65 -5.44
N HIS A 46 1.29 -0.48 -4.15
CA HIS A 46 2.11 0.67 -3.71
C HIS A 46 3.51 0.74 -4.33
N SER A 47 4.03 -0.35 -4.86
CA SER A 47 5.34 -0.39 -5.54
C SER A 47 5.26 -1.11 -6.88
N ILE A 48 4.06 -1.21 -7.45
CA ILE A 48 3.87 -1.89 -8.73
C ILE A 48 4.47 -1.05 -9.85
N ASN A 49 5.07 -1.74 -10.81
CA ASN A 49 5.70 -1.18 -12.00
C ASN A 49 5.26 -1.97 -13.25
N VAL A 50 5.62 -1.49 -14.43
CA VAL A 50 5.24 -2.13 -15.71
C VAL A 50 5.66 -3.61 -15.76
N ARG A 51 6.83 -3.95 -15.25
CA ARG A 51 7.30 -5.34 -15.19
C ARG A 51 6.35 -6.23 -14.40
N ALA A 52 5.92 -5.79 -13.22
CA ALA A 52 4.99 -6.53 -12.41
C ALA A 52 3.63 -6.67 -13.11
N LEU A 53 3.15 -5.60 -13.76
CA LEU A 53 1.91 -5.60 -14.53
C LEU A 53 1.95 -6.57 -15.72
N ARG A 54 3.12 -6.77 -16.34
CA ARG A 54 3.30 -7.73 -17.44
C ARG A 54 3.08 -9.18 -17.07
N ARG A 55 3.02 -9.50 -15.78
CA ARG A 55 2.55 -10.82 -15.30
C ARG A 55 1.06 -11.03 -15.61
N PHE A 56 0.26 -9.96 -15.62
CA PHE A 56 -1.19 -10.00 -15.80
C PHE A 56 -1.59 -9.72 -17.25
N ASP A 57 -0.92 -8.77 -17.89
CA ASP A 57 -1.03 -8.50 -19.32
C ASP A 57 0.37 -8.22 -19.91
N PRO A 58 0.95 -9.14 -20.71
CA PRO A 58 2.29 -9.00 -21.27
C PRO A 58 2.51 -7.74 -22.13
N LEU A 59 1.44 -7.10 -22.62
CA LEU A 59 1.52 -5.94 -23.51
C LEU A 59 1.52 -4.60 -22.77
N VAL A 60 1.42 -4.60 -21.43
CA VAL A 60 1.40 -3.38 -20.64
C VAL A 60 2.66 -2.54 -20.85
N THR A 61 2.43 -1.23 -20.93
CA THR A 61 3.46 -0.18 -21.02
C THR A 61 3.20 0.89 -19.96
N GLU A 62 4.01 1.95 -19.92
CA GLU A 62 3.77 3.11 -19.04
C GLU A 62 2.44 3.84 -19.31
N LYS A 63 1.79 3.58 -20.45
CA LYS A 63 0.43 4.05 -20.76
C LYS A 63 -0.64 3.18 -20.06
N ASN A 64 -0.45 2.89 -18.78
CA ASN A 64 -1.43 2.19 -17.95
C ASN A 64 -2.13 3.15 -16.98
N ARG A 65 -3.19 2.68 -16.32
CA ARG A 65 -4.01 3.47 -15.38
C ARG A 65 -3.90 2.95 -13.94
N VAL A 66 -2.87 2.17 -13.62
CA VAL A 66 -2.68 1.61 -12.29
C VAL A 66 -1.91 2.64 -11.44
N PRO A 67 -2.53 3.29 -10.45
CA PRO A 67 -1.82 4.22 -9.60
C PRO A 67 -0.82 3.48 -8.70
N THR A 68 0.26 4.15 -8.34
CA THR A 68 1.30 3.60 -7.47
C THR A 68 1.96 4.72 -6.67
N MET A 69 2.75 4.37 -5.67
CA MET A 69 3.58 5.35 -4.98
C MET A 69 4.80 5.71 -5.84
N ASN A 70 5.20 6.97 -5.80
CA ASN A 70 6.49 7.36 -6.34
C ASN A 70 7.62 6.90 -5.40
N MET A 71 8.44 5.98 -5.90
CA MET A 71 9.59 5.41 -5.19
C MET A 71 10.74 6.41 -5.00
N ASP A 72 10.76 7.54 -5.72
CA ASP A 72 11.60 8.69 -5.40
C ASP A 72 10.97 9.48 -4.24
N LEU A 73 11.51 9.25 -3.05
CA LEU A 73 11.05 9.86 -1.80
C LEU A 73 11.41 11.34 -1.67
N SER A 74 12.23 11.88 -2.59
CA SER A 74 12.55 13.30 -2.67
C SER A 74 11.59 14.08 -3.57
N SER A 75 10.86 13.41 -4.46
CA SER A 75 9.89 14.03 -5.35
C SER A 75 8.70 14.60 -4.59
N GLU A 76 8.23 15.78 -5.01
CA GLU A 76 6.97 16.39 -4.57
C GLU A 76 5.75 15.60 -5.03
N GLN A 77 5.87 14.88 -6.15
CA GLN A 77 4.83 13.99 -6.64
C GLN A 77 4.85 12.68 -5.84
N VAL A 78 4.05 12.61 -4.80
CA VAL A 78 4.00 11.46 -3.86
C VAL A 78 3.43 10.20 -4.52
N LEU A 79 2.39 10.35 -5.33
CA LEU A 79 1.72 9.26 -6.04
C LEU A 79 1.77 9.51 -7.55
N LEU A 80 1.93 8.42 -8.30
CA LEU A 80 1.82 8.40 -9.75
C LEU A 80 0.43 7.88 -10.13
N SER A 81 -0.17 8.45 -11.18
CA SER A 81 -1.45 7.97 -11.73
C SER A 81 -1.28 6.74 -12.64
N TYR A 82 -0.06 6.25 -12.80
CA TYR A 82 0.32 5.12 -13.63
C TYR A 82 1.51 4.38 -12.99
N ALA A 83 1.65 3.10 -13.29
CA ALA A 83 2.81 2.31 -12.88
C ALA A 83 3.97 2.60 -13.85
N PRO A 84 5.13 3.08 -13.37
CA PRO A 84 6.26 3.44 -14.23
C PRO A 84 6.99 2.19 -14.75
N ASP A 85 7.73 2.34 -15.86
CA ASP A 85 8.73 1.37 -16.31
C ASP A 85 10.05 1.71 -15.62
N THR A 86 10.31 1.05 -14.50
CA THR A 86 11.55 1.28 -13.77
C THR A 86 12.73 0.70 -14.55
N ARG A 87 13.62 1.60 -14.99
CA ARG A 87 14.96 1.31 -15.57
C ARG A 87 14.97 0.56 -16.91
N GLY A 88 13.87 0.55 -17.67
CA GLY A 88 13.85 -0.10 -18.98
C GLY A 88 14.23 -1.57 -18.85
N PHE A 89 13.51 -2.26 -17.98
CA PHE A 89 13.82 -3.57 -17.43
C PHE A 89 14.20 -4.66 -18.45
N ASP A 90 13.69 -4.57 -19.68
CA ASP A 90 14.04 -5.47 -20.79
C ASP A 90 15.47 -5.26 -21.33
N LYS A 91 16.15 -4.20 -20.87
CA LYS A 91 17.49 -3.80 -21.30
C LYS A 91 18.55 -4.14 -20.26
N GLY A 92 18.17 -4.73 -19.13
CA GLY A 92 19.09 -5.13 -18.05
C GLY A 92 19.90 -6.38 -18.39
N ALA A 93 21.01 -6.58 -17.68
CA ALA A 93 21.92 -7.72 -17.87
C ALA A 93 21.36 -9.05 -17.32
N PHE A 94 20.35 -9.01 -16.46
CA PHE A 94 19.82 -10.18 -15.76
C PHE A 94 18.51 -10.68 -16.39
N HIS A 95 18.34 -11.99 -16.49
CA HIS A 95 17.14 -12.59 -17.09
C HIS A 95 16.08 -13.02 -16.05
N SER A 96 16.49 -13.61 -14.93
CA SER A 96 15.58 -14.12 -13.90
C SER A 96 14.97 -13.00 -13.05
N THR A 97 13.71 -13.15 -12.65
CA THR A 97 12.98 -12.15 -11.84
C THR A 97 13.71 -11.80 -10.55
N GLY A 98 14.24 -12.80 -9.83
CA GLY A 98 14.95 -12.55 -8.58
C GLY A 98 16.21 -11.70 -8.73
N MET A 99 17.04 -11.96 -9.75
CA MET A 99 18.26 -11.16 -9.99
C MET A 99 17.93 -9.73 -10.43
N LYS A 100 16.84 -9.60 -11.18
CA LYS A 100 16.29 -8.33 -11.63
C LYS A 100 15.76 -7.47 -10.48
N VAL A 101 15.02 -8.07 -9.54
CA VAL A 101 14.57 -7.40 -8.31
C VAL A 101 15.77 -7.00 -7.44
N LEU A 102 16.75 -7.89 -7.32
CA LEU A 102 17.99 -7.61 -6.60
C LEU A 102 18.75 -6.43 -7.21
N ASP A 103 18.88 -6.39 -8.53
CA ASP A 103 19.54 -5.30 -9.26
C ASP A 103 18.82 -3.95 -9.09
N GLU A 104 17.48 -3.96 -9.14
CA GLU A 104 16.66 -2.76 -8.91
C GLU A 104 16.91 -2.14 -7.53
N VAL A 105 17.00 -2.97 -6.48
CA VAL A 105 17.25 -2.50 -5.11
C VAL A 105 18.72 -2.11 -4.92
N LEU A 106 19.66 -2.99 -5.28
CA LEU A 106 21.09 -2.77 -5.02
C LEU A 106 21.66 -1.61 -5.81
N SER A 107 21.14 -1.34 -7.00
CA SER A 107 21.55 -0.17 -7.76
C SER A 107 21.08 1.17 -7.16
N GLN A 108 20.28 1.13 -6.10
CA GLN A 108 19.84 2.29 -5.32
C GLN A 108 20.28 2.17 -3.85
N MET A 109 21.22 1.27 -3.53
CA MET A 109 21.56 0.95 -2.13
C MET A 109 22.10 2.14 -1.35
N ASP A 110 22.77 3.08 -2.02
CA ASP A 110 23.31 4.30 -1.42
C ASP A 110 22.30 5.47 -1.42
N ASN A 111 21.14 5.29 -2.07
CA ASN A 111 20.09 6.30 -2.12
C ASN A 111 19.12 6.13 -0.95
N GLN A 112 19.32 6.93 0.10
CA GLN A 112 18.44 6.93 1.28
C GLN A 112 17.01 7.41 0.99
N MET A 113 16.81 8.10 -0.14
CA MET A 113 15.52 8.62 -0.59
C MET A 113 14.88 7.72 -1.66
N TYR A 114 15.32 6.46 -1.80
CA TYR A 114 14.69 5.49 -2.68
C TYR A 114 13.90 4.41 -1.93
N GLY A 115 12.65 4.21 -2.34
CA GLY A 115 11.75 3.15 -1.91
C GLY A 115 11.23 3.32 -0.49
N MET A 116 12.05 2.97 0.51
CA MET A 116 11.70 3.07 1.94
C MET A 116 12.79 3.81 2.69
N LYS A 117 12.47 4.97 3.25
CA LYS A 117 13.44 5.80 3.98
C LYS A 117 13.90 5.06 5.24
N TYR A 118 15.21 5.09 5.48
CA TYR A 118 15.88 4.46 6.63
C TYR A 118 15.82 2.93 6.71
N PHE A 119 15.22 2.24 5.74
CA PHE A 119 15.34 0.79 5.62
C PHE A 119 16.72 0.46 5.06
N THR A 120 17.33 -0.60 5.60
CA THR A 120 18.58 -1.17 5.09
C THR A 120 18.37 -1.81 3.71
N PRO A 121 19.44 -1.98 2.91
CA PRO A 121 19.34 -2.71 1.64
C PRO A 121 18.73 -4.11 1.78
N LEU A 122 19.06 -4.83 2.86
CA LEU A 122 18.49 -6.16 3.12
C LEU A 122 16.97 -6.11 3.31
N GLU A 123 16.47 -5.15 4.09
CA GLU A 123 15.03 -4.97 4.32
C GLU A 123 14.30 -4.55 3.04
N LYS A 124 14.92 -3.70 2.21
CA LYS A 124 14.38 -3.34 0.88
C LYS A 124 14.32 -4.54 -0.06
N ILE A 125 15.33 -5.42 -0.05
CA ILE A 125 15.33 -6.66 -0.82
C ILE A 125 14.18 -7.58 -0.36
N VAL A 126 14.06 -7.80 0.95
CA VAL A 126 12.99 -8.63 1.52
C VAL A 126 11.61 -8.09 1.16
N HIS A 127 11.40 -6.78 1.28
CA HIS A 127 10.14 -6.14 0.86
C HIS A 127 9.86 -6.34 -0.63
N ALA A 128 10.85 -6.16 -1.51
CA ALA A 128 10.65 -6.36 -2.94
C ALA A 128 10.28 -7.82 -3.27
N PHE A 129 10.90 -8.81 -2.60
CA PHE A 129 10.51 -10.21 -2.73
C PHE A 129 9.12 -10.53 -2.17
N HIS A 130 8.71 -9.88 -1.08
CA HIS A 130 7.34 -9.99 -0.58
C HIS A 130 6.31 -9.53 -1.63
N MET A 131 6.58 -8.42 -2.32
CA MET A 131 5.70 -7.95 -3.40
C MET A 131 5.66 -8.94 -4.57
N GLU A 132 6.79 -9.57 -4.95
CA GLU A 132 6.80 -10.61 -5.98
C GLU A 132 5.95 -11.83 -5.61
N GLU A 133 6.04 -12.28 -4.37
CA GLU A 133 5.22 -13.39 -3.84
C GLU A 133 3.74 -13.02 -3.93
N MET A 134 3.36 -11.84 -3.43
CA MET A 134 1.98 -11.35 -3.51
C MET A 134 1.47 -11.30 -4.94
N TRP A 135 2.22 -10.72 -5.87
CA TRP A 135 1.79 -10.62 -7.26
C TRP A 135 1.67 -11.98 -7.95
N THR A 136 2.47 -12.96 -7.53
CA THR A 136 2.34 -14.35 -7.99
C THR A 136 1.02 -14.95 -7.51
N MET A 137 0.66 -14.73 -6.24
CA MET A 137 -0.61 -15.21 -5.68
C MET A 137 -1.82 -14.52 -6.31
N ILE A 138 -1.76 -13.20 -6.52
CA ILE A 138 -2.83 -12.41 -7.17
C ILE A 138 -3.03 -12.86 -8.63
N HIS A 139 -1.96 -13.23 -9.33
CA HIS A 139 -2.05 -13.71 -10.71
C HIS A 139 -2.95 -14.94 -10.83
N HIS A 140 -2.94 -15.85 -9.86
CA HIS A 140 -3.85 -17.00 -9.87
C HIS A 140 -5.33 -16.59 -9.87
N GLU A 141 -5.71 -15.60 -9.07
CA GLU A 141 -7.09 -15.08 -9.04
C GLU A 141 -7.41 -14.28 -10.31
N TYR A 142 -6.46 -13.50 -10.83
CA TYR A 142 -6.62 -12.76 -12.08
C TYR A 142 -6.91 -13.70 -13.26
N MET A 143 -6.22 -14.83 -13.36
CA MET A 143 -6.46 -15.82 -14.41
C MET A 143 -7.85 -16.47 -14.30
N ARG A 144 -8.43 -16.58 -13.09
CA ARG A 144 -9.82 -17.03 -12.92
C ARG A 144 -10.81 -15.99 -13.45
N LEU A 145 -10.53 -14.71 -13.24
CA LEU A 145 -11.36 -13.62 -13.76
C LEU A 145 -11.35 -13.54 -15.28
N GLN A 146 -10.30 -14.01 -15.97
CA GLN A 146 -10.32 -14.09 -17.45
C GLN A 146 -11.45 -15.00 -17.96
N SER A 147 -11.81 -16.06 -17.23
CA SER A 147 -12.90 -16.96 -17.61
C SER A 147 -14.28 -16.47 -17.14
N ASN A 148 -14.32 -15.57 -16.14
CA ASN A 148 -15.54 -14.98 -15.61
C ASN A 148 -15.28 -13.50 -15.28
N PRO A 149 -15.27 -12.63 -16.30
CA PRO A 149 -14.88 -11.24 -16.13
C PRO A 149 -15.87 -10.49 -15.22
N PRO A 150 -15.40 -9.56 -14.38
CA PRO A 150 -16.28 -8.66 -13.63
C PRO A 150 -17.20 -7.87 -14.58
N SER A 151 -18.39 -7.52 -14.10
CA SER A 151 -19.30 -6.67 -14.89
C SER A 151 -18.73 -5.26 -15.05
N LYS A 152 -19.28 -4.49 -15.99
CA LYS A 152 -18.87 -3.11 -16.23
C LYS A 152 -19.02 -2.25 -14.98
N GLU A 153 -20.11 -2.43 -14.24
CA GLU A 153 -20.42 -1.71 -13.01
C GLU A 153 -19.41 -2.03 -11.91
N VAL A 154 -19.01 -3.31 -11.79
CA VAL A 154 -17.94 -3.72 -10.87
C VAL A 154 -16.63 -3.03 -11.23
N CYS A 155 -16.28 -2.97 -12.51
CA CYS A 155 -15.06 -2.29 -12.96
C CYS A 155 -15.10 -0.78 -12.78
N GLU A 156 -16.22 -0.12 -13.00
CA GLU A 156 -16.40 1.31 -12.71
C GLU A 156 -16.12 1.59 -11.22
N CYS A 157 -16.64 0.75 -10.31
CA CYS A 157 -16.41 0.89 -8.88
C CYS A 157 -14.99 0.51 -8.43
N ALA A 158 -14.39 -0.51 -9.04
CA ALA A 158 -12.99 -0.88 -8.78
C ALA A 158 -12.03 0.24 -9.21
N MET A 159 -12.35 0.96 -10.29
CA MET A 159 -11.54 2.05 -10.82
C MET A 159 -11.81 3.42 -10.16
N ASP A 160 -12.87 3.55 -9.36
CA ASP A 160 -13.11 4.73 -8.51
C ASP A 160 -12.18 4.74 -7.28
N VAL A 161 -10.87 4.91 -7.55
CA VAL A 161 -9.79 4.82 -6.55
C VAL A 161 -9.87 5.89 -5.46
N GLU A 162 -10.61 6.97 -5.69
CA GLU A 162 -10.93 7.99 -4.68
C GLU A 162 -12.06 7.53 -3.76
N GLY A 163 -13.11 6.94 -4.32
CA GLY A 163 -14.31 6.50 -3.60
C GLY A 163 -14.22 5.10 -2.98
N ASN A 164 -13.23 4.28 -3.33
CA ASN A 164 -13.08 2.91 -2.81
C ASN A 164 -11.93 2.72 -1.81
N GLY A 165 -11.22 3.80 -1.48
CA GLY A 165 -10.16 3.82 -0.47
C GLY A 165 -8.76 3.45 -0.96
N VAL A 166 -8.58 3.08 -2.24
CA VAL A 166 -7.26 2.73 -2.81
C VAL A 166 -6.27 3.89 -2.68
N LEU A 167 -6.63 5.11 -3.10
CA LEU A 167 -5.73 6.25 -2.98
C LEU A 167 -5.44 6.61 -1.52
N SER A 168 -6.41 6.41 -0.62
CA SER A 168 -6.19 6.63 0.81
C SER A 168 -5.13 5.69 1.37
N MET A 169 -5.19 4.40 1.01
CA MET A 169 -4.16 3.43 1.40
C MET A 169 -2.80 3.76 0.77
N LEU A 170 -2.75 4.12 -0.52
CA LEU A 170 -1.51 4.54 -1.17
C LEU A 170 -0.87 5.74 -0.49
N ARG A 171 -1.65 6.77 -0.14
CA ARG A 171 -1.17 7.93 0.62
C ARG A 171 -0.64 7.52 2.00
N PHE A 172 -1.30 6.59 2.67
CA PHE A 172 -0.87 6.07 3.97
C PHE A 172 0.48 5.34 3.90
N VAL A 173 0.65 4.45 2.91
CA VAL A 173 1.93 3.75 2.68
C VAL A 173 3.02 4.76 2.32
N ALA A 174 2.72 5.70 1.43
CA ALA A 174 3.67 6.75 1.04
C ALA A 174 4.13 7.61 2.21
N PHE A 175 3.21 8.00 3.09
CA PHE A 175 3.55 8.70 4.32
C PHE A 175 4.45 7.85 5.21
N THR A 176 4.13 6.56 5.38
CA THR A 176 4.93 5.63 6.20
C THR A 176 6.35 5.46 5.68
N PHE A 177 6.53 5.41 4.36
CA PHE A 177 7.84 5.25 3.73
C PHE A 177 8.67 6.54 3.72
N ARG A 178 8.03 7.71 3.69
CA ARG A 178 8.71 9.03 3.70
C ARG A 178 9.00 9.55 5.10
N GLU A 179 8.11 9.27 6.06
CA GLU A 179 8.14 9.79 7.42
C GLU A 179 8.06 8.69 8.50
N PRO A 180 8.93 7.66 8.47
CA PRO A 180 8.85 6.53 9.41
C PRO A 180 8.99 6.96 10.89
N GLU A 181 9.75 8.01 11.17
CA GLU A 181 9.85 8.56 12.53
C GLU A 181 8.55 9.19 13.04
N ALA A 182 7.78 9.83 12.15
CA ALA A 182 6.50 10.42 12.52
C ALA A 182 5.51 9.34 12.93
N VAL A 183 5.48 8.23 12.19
CA VAL A 183 4.67 7.04 12.53
C VAL A 183 5.05 6.49 13.90
N LEU A 184 6.36 6.29 14.16
CA LEU A 184 6.86 5.85 15.47
C LEU A 184 6.42 6.76 16.62
N ARG A 185 6.43 8.09 16.40
CA ARG A 185 5.99 9.07 17.40
C ARG A 185 4.49 8.99 17.66
N LEU A 186 3.67 8.80 16.61
CA LEU A 186 2.23 8.63 16.72
C LEU A 186 1.87 7.34 17.47
N ASP A 187 2.57 6.23 17.18
CA ASP A 187 2.36 4.96 17.87
C ASP A 187 2.70 5.05 19.37
N LYS A 188 3.82 5.71 19.72
CA LYS A 188 4.18 5.98 21.12
C LYS A 188 3.12 6.82 21.84
N LYS A 189 2.58 7.86 21.19
CA LYS A 189 1.50 8.69 21.76
C LYS A 189 0.22 7.87 21.98
N ARG A 190 -0.21 7.11 20.98
CA ARG A 190 -1.40 6.25 21.08
C ARG A 190 -1.26 5.21 22.20
N ASN A 191 -0.09 4.59 22.33
CA ASN A 191 0.18 3.64 23.40
C ASN A 191 0.22 4.29 24.79
N ARG A 192 0.67 5.54 24.90
CA ARG A 192 0.58 6.32 26.16
C ARG A 192 -0.87 6.64 26.52
N VAL A 193 -1.69 7.07 25.55
CA VAL A 193 -3.11 7.36 25.78
C VAL A 193 -3.85 6.10 26.21
N LYS A 194 -3.62 4.94 25.56
CA LYS A 194 -4.22 3.67 25.97
C LYS A 194 -3.81 3.22 27.39
N ARG A 195 -2.56 3.47 27.80
CA ARG A 195 -2.10 3.16 29.16
C ARG A 195 -2.65 4.14 30.20
N GLY A 196 -2.84 5.41 29.84
CA GLY A 196 -3.48 6.41 30.70
C GLY A 196 -4.98 6.16 30.88
N ALA A 197 -5.68 5.80 29.80
CA ALA A 197 -7.11 5.44 29.82
C ALA A 197 -7.40 4.09 30.52
N HIS A 198 -6.38 3.26 30.78
CA HIS A 198 -6.54 2.08 31.62
C HIS A 198 -6.55 2.39 33.12
N HIS A 199 -6.29 3.64 33.52
CA HIS A 199 -6.31 4.06 34.91
C HIS A 199 -7.57 4.83 35.32
N GLU A 200 -8.42 5.22 34.36
CA GLU A 200 -9.69 5.91 34.60
C GLU A 200 -10.75 5.37 33.64
N ASN A 201 -11.84 4.85 34.23
CA ASN A 201 -13.11 4.43 33.60
C ASN A 201 -13.24 2.97 33.15
N MET A 202 -13.73 2.17 34.08
CA MET A 202 -14.51 0.96 33.84
C MET A 202 -15.99 1.36 33.75
N GLU A 203 -16.46 1.81 32.58
CA GLU A 203 -17.85 1.66 32.10
C GLU A 203 -18.03 2.34 30.72
N GLU A 204 -18.74 1.63 29.84
CA GLU A 204 -19.43 2.10 28.62
C GLU A 204 -18.64 2.80 27.50
N ASN A 205 -18.37 2.10 26.39
CA ASN A 205 -19.25 2.16 25.23
C ASN A 205 -18.78 1.28 24.06
N ALA A 206 -19.73 0.54 23.51
CA ALA A 206 -19.60 -0.29 22.33
C ALA A 206 -19.77 0.56 21.06
N LEU A 207 -18.68 0.94 20.39
CA LEU A 207 -18.62 1.30 18.95
C LEU A 207 -17.19 1.68 18.52
N ALA A 208 -16.17 1.05 19.08
CA ALA A 208 -14.85 1.06 18.46
C ALA A 208 -14.87 0.02 17.34
N GLN A 209 -15.11 0.45 16.10
CA GLN A 209 -14.66 -0.30 14.93
C GLN A 209 -13.26 -0.80 15.24
N LYS A 210 -13.10 -2.13 15.30
CA LYS A 210 -11.79 -2.76 15.48
C LYS A 210 -10.97 -2.45 14.24
N SER A 211 -10.36 -1.27 14.25
CA SER A 211 -9.21 -0.98 13.42
C SER A 211 -8.25 -2.16 13.61
N PRO A 212 -7.75 -2.79 12.52
CA PRO A 212 -6.78 -3.87 12.64
C PRO A 212 -5.70 -3.39 13.61
N LYS A 213 -5.33 -4.23 14.58
CA LYS A 213 -4.20 -3.95 15.48
C LYS A 213 -3.05 -3.51 14.57
N SER A 214 -2.73 -2.21 14.52
CA SER A 214 -1.53 -1.79 13.83
C SER A 214 -0.39 -2.33 14.67
N SER A 215 0.13 -3.48 14.22
CA SER A 215 1.31 -4.10 14.77
C SER A 215 2.40 -3.06 14.76
N GLY A 216 3.13 -2.98 15.87
CA GLY A 216 4.24 -2.05 16.00
C GLY A 216 5.17 -2.20 14.81
N THR A 217 5.69 -1.06 14.34
CA THR A 217 6.78 -0.92 13.37
C THR A 217 7.67 -2.16 13.24
N MET A 218 7.88 -2.62 12.01
CA MET A 218 8.75 -3.76 11.70
C MET A 218 10.09 -3.63 12.45
N PRO A 219 10.55 -4.68 13.14
CA PRO A 219 11.84 -4.62 13.83
C PRO A 219 12.98 -4.54 12.81
N PRO A 220 14.12 -3.91 13.15
CA PRO A 220 15.29 -3.96 12.28
C PRO A 220 15.74 -5.40 11.99
N LEU A 221 15.96 -5.73 10.73
CA LEU A 221 16.32 -7.09 10.30
C LEU A 221 17.81 -7.38 10.53
N MET A 222 18.16 -7.70 11.79
CA MET A 222 19.55 -7.89 12.22
C MET A 222 19.94 -9.34 12.51
N ASN A 223 18.98 -10.25 12.68
CA ASN A 223 19.23 -11.65 13.05
C ASN A 223 18.01 -12.54 12.72
N SER A 224 18.16 -13.85 12.91
CA SER A 224 17.12 -14.85 12.64
C SER A 224 15.85 -14.69 13.48
N LYS A 225 15.96 -14.13 14.69
CA LYS A 225 14.78 -13.81 15.52
C LYS A 225 13.96 -12.69 14.89
N ALA A 226 14.61 -11.61 14.46
CA ALA A 226 13.96 -10.54 13.72
C ALA A 226 13.34 -11.08 12.42
N TRP A 227 14.03 -11.98 11.71
CA TRP A 227 13.47 -12.64 10.54
C TRP A 227 12.18 -13.41 10.83
N ALA A 228 12.09 -14.16 11.93
CA ALA A 228 10.85 -14.87 12.29
C ALA A 228 9.67 -13.90 12.54
N GLU A 229 9.94 -12.73 13.11
CA GLU A 229 8.94 -11.66 13.26
C GLU A 229 8.52 -11.10 11.89
N TRP A 230 9.48 -10.86 10.99
CA TRP A 230 9.21 -10.46 9.61
C TRP A 230 8.37 -11.48 8.85
N VAL A 231 8.69 -12.78 8.95
CA VAL A 231 7.87 -13.84 8.32
C VAL A 231 6.44 -13.79 8.80
N THR A 232 6.20 -13.51 10.09
CA THR A 232 4.84 -13.38 10.62
C THR A 232 4.11 -12.15 10.07
N LEU A 233 4.82 -11.03 9.87
CA LEU A 233 4.27 -9.78 9.35
C LEU A 233 4.06 -9.80 7.83
N LEU A 234 4.93 -10.51 7.11
CA LEU A 234 4.89 -10.68 5.65
C LEU A 234 4.12 -11.92 5.21
N SER A 235 3.65 -12.73 6.17
CA SER A 235 2.85 -13.93 5.88
C SER A 235 1.70 -13.57 4.96
N PRO A 236 1.31 -14.49 4.05
CA PRO A 236 0.41 -14.16 2.97
C PRO A 236 -0.87 -13.53 3.49
N MET A 237 -1.23 -12.45 2.82
CA MET A 237 -2.53 -11.81 2.94
C MET A 237 -3.65 -12.84 2.86
N GLU A 238 -4.80 -12.55 3.49
CA GLU A 238 -5.97 -13.42 3.37
C GLU A 238 -6.34 -13.59 1.88
N MET A 239 -6.81 -14.77 1.48
CA MET A 239 -7.16 -15.05 0.07
C MET A 239 -8.10 -14.01 -0.54
N SER A 240 -8.98 -13.42 0.26
CA SER A 240 -9.86 -12.32 -0.15
C SER A 240 -9.10 -11.07 -0.59
N GLU A 241 -7.96 -10.77 0.01
CA GLU A 241 -7.12 -9.61 -0.33
C GLU A 241 -6.41 -9.82 -1.70
N HIS A 242 -6.11 -11.08 -2.06
CA HIS A 242 -5.64 -11.42 -3.41
C HIS A 242 -6.74 -11.23 -4.46
N PHE A 243 -7.96 -11.68 -4.15
CA PHE A 243 -9.11 -11.54 -5.05
C PHE A 243 -9.50 -10.07 -5.28
N ASP A 244 -9.51 -9.25 -4.23
CA ASP A 244 -9.72 -7.80 -4.32
C ASP A 244 -8.77 -7.16 -5.35
N THR A 245 -7.48 -7.48 -5.23
CA THR A 245 -6.46 -6.95 -6.14
C THR A 245 -6.61 -7.48 -7.55
N ALA A 246 -7.00 -8.75 -7.71
CA ALA A 246 -7.23 -9.33 -9.02
C ALA A 246 -8.37 -8.63 -9.75
N ILE A 247 -9.50 -8.32 -9.08
CA ILE A 247 -10.59 -7.52 -9.66
C ILE A 247 -10.05 -6.18 -10.12
N PHE A 248 -9.35 -5.47 -9.24
CA PHE A 248 -8.81 -4.15 -9.55
C PHE A 248 -7.90 -4.17 -10.78
N LEU A 249 -6.91 -5.07 -10.81
CA LEU A 249 -5.97 -5.17 -11.92
C LEU A 249 -6.67 -5.60 -13.20
N PHE A 250 -7.67 -6.49 -13.14
CA PHE A 250 -8.43 -6.90 -14.31
C PHE A 250 -9.12 -5.71 -14.96
N CYS A 251 -9.81 -4.91 -14.16
CA CYS A 251 -10.53 -3.72 -14.62
C CYS A 251 -9.61 -2.56 -15.04
N ALA A 252 -8.38 -2.50 -14.51
CA ALA A 252 -7.42 -1.47 -14.88
C ALA A 252 -6.71 -1.75 -16.22
N LEU A 253 -6.55 -3.04 -16.56
CA LEU A 253 -5.78 -3.51 -17.71
C LEU A 253 -6.63 -3.90 -18.93
N ASN A 254 -7.95 -4.07 -18.77
CA ASN A 254 -8.91 -4.37 -19.84
C ASN A 254 -9.94 -3.26 -20.00
#